data_AF-A0AAN6ZTQ7-F1
#
_entry.id   AF-A0AAN6ZTQ7-F1
#
_cell.length_a   1.000
_cell.length_b   1.000
_cell.length_c   1.000
_cell.angle_alpha   90.00
_cell.angle_beta   90.00
_cell.angle_gamma   90.00
#
_symmetry.space_group_name_H-M   'P 1'
#
loop_
_entity.id
_entity.type
_entity.pdbx_description
1 polymer ?
#
loop_
_entity_poly.entity_id
_entity_poly.type
_entity_poly.pdbx_seq_one_letter_code
_entity_poly.pdbx_strand_id
1 'polypeptide(L)'
;MGLTTILRGFKVPIAVLDRFLASNAVDTTGGCPPFLTPDLDSNGIPLDPHSAFLRAKLAAAGDNNSLARIFIPNRRGQDSCTHAYVAHAYVMVFAQRKITLAADLPDRAPPGFAELRREILGFAEEGEEALLRVDGMQGEEGEEPASLLYVVITEERAFPFARPFVPESVLTCEKCGAVFEAWVNLHYHCSEAHNLEMRGYTSPFPDNF
;
A
#
# COMPACT_ATOMS: atom_id res chain seq x y z
N MET A 1 7.69 -3.46 -11.82
CA MET A 1 8.44 -2.56 -10.90
C MET A 1 7.92 -2.84 -9.51
N GLY A 2 8.80 -2.92 -8.51
CA GLY A 2 8.38 -3.11 -7.12
C GLY A 2 7.86 -1.80 -6.56
N LEU A 3 6.72 -1.85 -5.88
CA LEU A 3 6.17 -0.75 -5.11
C LEU A 3 6.55 -0.95 -3.64
N THR A 4 7.05 0.10 -3.01
CA THR A 4 7.28 0.11 -1.56
C THR A 4 6.08 0.74 -0.89
N THR A 5 5.47 0.07 0.07
CA THR A 5 4.37 0.62 0.87
C THR A 5 4.80 0.68 2.31
N ILE A 6 4.63 1.86 2.91
CA ILE A 6 4.77 2.06 4.35
C ILE A 6 3.36 2.09 4.92
N LEU A 7 3.08 1.28 5.93
CA LEU A 7 1.74 1.13 6.46
C LEU A 7 1.71 1.06 7.97
N ARG A 8 0.57 1.46 8.54
CA ARG A 8 0.20 1.23 9.94
C ARG A 8 -0.97 0.27 10.03
N GLY A 9 -0.81 -0.72 10.91
CA GLY A 9 -1.83 -1.72 11.16
C GLY A 9 -1.27 -2.94 11.88
N PHE A 10 -1.71 -4.12 11.49
CA PHE A 10 -1.23 -5.38 12.07
C PHE A 10 -0.99 -6.44 11.01
N LYS A 11 -0.06 -7.33 11.33
CA LYS A 11 0.27 -8.52 10.55
C LYS A 11 -0.66 -9.67 10.95
N VAL A 12 -1.01 -10.54 10.01
CA VAL A 12 -1.88 -11.70 10.23
C VAL A 12 -1.44 -12.87 9.33
N PRO A 13 -1.47 -14.13 9.80
CA PRO A 13 -1.26 -15.28 8.92
C PRO A 13 -2.34 -15.35 7.83
N ILE A 14 -1.94 -15.68 6.60
CA ILE A 14 -2.88 -15.75 5.46
C ILE A 14 -3.98 -16.79 5.70
N ALA A 15 -3.67 -17.94 6.30
CA ALA A 15 -4.68 -18.96 6.62
C ALA A 15 -5.79 -18.41 7.53
N VAL A 16 -5.41 -17.66 8.57
CA VAL A 16 -6.37 -17.02 9.51
C VAL A 16 -7.20 -15.97 8.79
N LEU A 17 -6.56 -15.12 7.98
CA LEU A 17 -7.25 -14.11 7.18
C LEU A 17 -8.24 -14.74 6.20
N ASP A 18 -7.85 -15.80 5.49
CA ASP A 18 -8.69 -16.46 4.52
C ASP A 18 -9.89 -17.15 5.17
N ARG A 19 -9.74 -17.76 6.35
CA ARG A 19 -10.88 -18.27 7.14
C ARG A 19 -11.85 -17.15 7.52
N PHE A 20 -11.33 -16.01 7.98
CA PHE A 20 -12.14 -14.84 8.31
C PHE A 20 -12.92 -14.33 7.09
N LEU A 21 -12.26 -14.17 5.93
CA LEU A 21 -12.91 -13.73 4.70
C LEU A 21 -13.98 -14.72 4.24
N ALA A 22 -13.67 -16.01 4.20
CA ALA A 22 -14.59 -17.06 3.78
C ALA A 22 -15.83 -17.12 4.68
N SER A 23 -15.68 -16.98 5.99
CA SER A 23 -16.80 -16.96 6.94
C SER A 23 -17.75 -15.78 6.75
N ASN A 24 -17.26 -14.69 6.14
CA ASN A 24 -18.03 -13.50 5.80
C ASN A 24 -18.47 -13.47 4.33
N ALA A 25 -18.41 -14.61 3.62
CA ALA A 25 -18.75 -14.74 2.21
C ALA A 25 -17.94 -13.82 1.27
N VAL A 26 -16.69 -13.52 1.63
CA VAL A 26 -15.71 -12.83 0.79
C VAL A 26 -14.71 -13.85 0.26
N ASP A 27 -14.31 -13.71 -1.01
CA ASP A 27 -13.32 -14.60 -1.62
C ASP A 27 -12.01 -14.60 -0.80
N THR A 28 -11.37 -15.76 -0.69
CA THR A 28 -10.07 -15.88 -0.01
C THR A 28 -8.96 -15.21 -0.82
N THR A 29 -7.93 -14.71 -0.15
CA THR A 29 -6.75 -14.15 -0.82
C THR A 29 -5.88 -15.24 -1.43
N GLY A 30 -5.82 -16.43 -0.82
CA GLY A 30 -4.94 -17.52 -1.26
C GLY A 30 -3.46 -17.12 -1.30
N GLY A 31 -3.07 -16.14 -0.49
CA GLY A 31 -1.73 -15.55 -0.49
C GLY A 31 -1.39 -14.71 -1.74
N CYS A 32 -2.39 -14.41 -2.56
CA CYS A 32 -2.24 -13.48 -3.68
C CYS A 32 -2.61 -12.05 -3.22
N PRO A 33 -1.82 -11.02 -3.59
CA PRO A 33 -2.22 -9.63 -3.36
C PRO A 33 -3.61 -9.34 -3.93
N PRO A 34 -4.46 -8.55 -3.22
CA PRO A 34 -5.77 -8.17 -3.72
C PRO A 34 -5.69 -7.52 -5.12
N PHE A 35 -6.66 -7.83 -5.98
CA PHE A 35 -6.71 -7.29 -7.33
C PHE A 35 -7.36 -5.90 -7.33
N LEU A 36 -6.62 -4.88 -7.74
CA LEU A 36 -7.17 -3.54 -7.91
C LEU A 36 -8.02 -3.48 -9.18
N THR A 37 -9.30 -3.15 -9.01
CA THR A 37 -10.12 -2.74 -10.15
C THR A 37 -9.77 -1.29 -10.54
N PRO A 38 -9.87 -0.93 -11.83
CA PRO A 38 -9.65 0.45 -12.26
C PRO A 38 -10.73 1.43 -11.75
N ASP A 39 -11.82 0.92 -11.18
CA ASP A 39 -12.87 1.72 -10.57
C ASP A 39 -12.38 2.30 -9.23
N LEU A 40 -12.59 3.62 -9.06
CA LEU A 40 -12.24 4.34 -7.84
C LEU A 40 -13.45 4.44 -6.90
N ASP A 41 -13.19 4.35 -5.60
CA ASP A 41 -14.18 4.63 -4.56
C ASP A 41 -14.45 6.13 -4.39
N SER A 42 -15.34 6.48 -3.45
CA SER A 42 -15.67 7.88 -3.13
C SER A 42 -14.48 8.71 -2.65
N ASN A 43 -13.39 8.06 -2.25
CA ASN A 43 -12.15 8.68 -1.79
C ASN A 43 -11.07 8.68 -2.90
N GLY A 44 -11.41 8.30 -4.13
CA GLY A 44 -10.47 8.25 -5.25
C GLY A 44 -9.47 7.09 -5.17
N ILE A 45 -9.79 6.04 -4.40
CA ILE A 45 -8.92 4.89 -4.18
C ILE A 45 -9.46 3.70 -4.97
N PRO A 46 -8.62 2.97 -5.72
CA PRO A 46 -9.04 1.77 -6.44
C PRO A 46 -9.71 0.78 -5.53
N LEU A 47 -10.83 0.24 -5.99
CA LEU A 47 -11.62 -0.69 -5.22
C LEU A 47 -11.07 -2.12 -5.42
N ASP A 48 -10.79 -2.80 -4.32
CA ASP A 48 -10.74 -4.26 -4.29
C ASP A 48 -11.82 -4.77 -3.31
N PRO A 49 -12.46 -5.93 -3.58
CA PRO A 49 -13.56 -6.44 -2.76
C PRO A 49 -13.19 -6.63 -1.28
N HIS A 50 -11.94 -7.00 -1.00
CA HIS A 50 -11.46 -7.20 0.37
C HIS A 50 -11.40 -5.87 1.13
N SER A 51 -10.79 -4.84 0.54
CA SER A 51 -10.75 -3.49 1.11
C SER A 51 -12.15 -2.91 1.30
N ALA A 52 -13.05 -3.09 0.32
CA ALA A 52 -14.43 -2.62 0.43
C ALA A 52 -15.15 -3.27 1.63
N PHE A 53 -14.97 -4.57 1.83
CA PHE A 53 -15.52 -5.30 2.98
C PHE A 53 -14.96 -4.80 4.31
N LEU A 54 -13.63 -4.62 4.43
CA LEU A 54 -13.02 -4.09 5.65
C LEU A 54 -13.51 -2.68 5.98
N ARG A 55 -13.59 -1.80 4.98
CA ARG A 55 -14.10 -0.44 5.14
C ARG A 55 -15.57 -0.43 5.56
N ALA A 56 -16.40 -1.32 5.02
CA ALA A 56 -17.79 -1.44 5.43
C ALA A 56 -17.93 -1.86 6.91
N LYS A 57 -17.10 -2.80 7.38
CA LYS A 57 -17.05 -3.19 8.80
C LYS A 57 -16.64 -2.02 9.70
N LEU A 58 -15.63 -1.26 9.30
CA LEU A 58 -15.14 -0.11 10.07
C LEU A 58 -16.14 1.06 10.05
N ALA A 59 -16.81 1.31 8.93
CA ALA A 59 -17.90 2.27 8.84
C ALA A 59 -19.06 1.92 9.80
N ALA A 60 -19.43 0.65 9.90
CA ALA A 60 -20.42 0.18 10.88
C ALA A 60 -19.98 0.40 12.33
N ALA A 61 -18.66 0.42 12.59
CA ALA A 61 -18.07 0.74 13.89
C ALA A 61 -17.83 2.25 14.12
N GLY A 62 -18.20 3.11 13.16
CA GLY A 62 -18.12 4.57 13.26
C GLY A 62 -16.99 5.23 12.46
N ASP A 63 -16.16 4.47 11.75
CA ASP A 63 -15.11 5.01 10.86
C ASP A 63 -15.61 5.14 9.42
N ASN A 64 -16.35 6.22 9.16
CA ASN A 64 -17.00 6.46 7.86
C ASN A 64 -16.04 6.77 6.71
N ASN A 65 -14.77 7.12 7.01
CA ASN A 65 -13.76 7.49 6.02
C ASN A 65 -12.58 6.52 6.02
N SER A 66 -12.84 5.26 6.38
CA SER A 66 -11.79 4.26 6.54
C SER A 66 -11.00 4.07 5.26
N LEU A 67 -9.67 4.10 5.39
CA LEU A 67 -8.75 3.76 4.31
C LEU A 67 -8.31 2.30 4.39
N ALA A 68 -8.97 1.46 5.19
CA ALA A 68 -8.48 0.12 5.47
C ALA A 68 -8.25 -0.72 4.21
N ARG A 69 -7.15 -1.48 4.22
CA ARG A 69 -6.69 -2.29 3.08
C ARG A 69 -5.83 -3.47 3.51
N ILE A 70 -5.87 -4.54 2.71
CA ILE A 70 -5.01 -5.70 2.84
C ILE A 70 -3.79 -5.55 1.92
N PHE A 71 -2.60 -5.81 2.47
CA PHE A 71 -1.36 -5.91 1.73
C PHE A 71 -0.76 -7.31 1.92
N ILE A 72 -0.47 -7.99 0.82
CA ILE A 72 0.28 -9.25 0.84
C ILE A 72 1.58 -8.99 0.09
N PRO A 73 2.75 -9.06 0.75
CA PRO A 73 4.03 -8.90 0.09
C PRO A 73 4.16 -9.94 -1.03
N ASN A 74 4.62 -9.48 -2.19
CA ASN A 74 4.85 -10.33 -3.34
C ASN A 74 5.99 -9.76 -4.17
N ARG A 75 6.95 -10.60 -4.53
CA ARG A 75 8.06 -10.24 -5.41
C ARG A 75 8.36 -11.41 -6.33
N ARG A 76 8.39 -11.16 -7.64
CA ARG A 76 8.70 -12.19 -8.63
C ARG A 76 10.06 -12.82 -8.33
N GLY A 77 10.09 -14.15 -8.31
CA GLY A 77 11.29 -14.92 -8.00
C GLY A 77 11.55 -15.11 -6.51
N GLN A 78 10.62 -14.74 -5.64
CA GLN A 78 10.63 -15.10 -4.21
C GLN A 78 9.43 -15.99 -3.88
N ASP A 79 9.54 -16.73 -2.78
CA ASP A 79 8.45 -17.55 -2.25
C ASP A 79 7.26 -16.67 -1.84
N SER A 80 6.06 -17.24 -1.91
CA SER A 80 4.84 -16.58 -1.45
C SER A 80 4.95 -16.23 0.03
N CYS A 81 4.49 -15.02 0.39
CA CYS A 81 4.41 -14.66 1.80
C CYS A 81 3.39 -15.56 2.52
N THR A 82 3.66 -15.91 3.77
CA THR A 82 2.71 -16.63 4.65
C THR A 82 1.85 -15.69 5.48
N HIS A 83 2.08 -14.38 5.35
CA HIS A 83 1.41 -13.36 6.12
C HIS A 83 0.87 -12.24 5.23
N ALA A 84 -0.25 -11.69 5.66
CA ALA A 84 -0.84 -10.47 5.15
C ALA A 84 -0.73 -9.36 6.20
N TYR A 85 -0.96 -8.13 5.77
CA TYR A 85 -1.01 -6.95 6.61
C TYR A 85 -2.35 -6.27 6.40
N VAL A 86 -3.09 -6.06 7.49
CA VAL A 86 -4.30 -5.25 7.48
C VAL A 86 -3.90 -3.87 7.96
N ALA A 87 -3.94 -2.90 7.05
CA ALA A 87 -3.56 -1.52 7.30
C ALA A 87 -4.80 -0.65 7.51
N HIS A 88 -4.74 0.32 8.41
CA HIS A 88 -5.73 1.41 8.50
C HIS A 88 -5.21 2.72 7.90
N ALA A 89 -3.89 2.90 7.85
CA ALA A 89 -3.22 4.00 7.16
C ALA A 89 -2.03 3.46 6.38
N TYR A 90 -1.79 3.98 5.17
CA TYR A 90 -0.66 3.57 4.35
C TYR A 90 -0.27 4.64 3.34
N VAL A 91 1.00 4.59 2.95
CA VAL A 91 1.62 5.44 1.95
C VAL A 91 2.39 4.56 0.98
N MET A 92 2.09 4.71 -0.30
CA MET A 92 2.80 4.05 -1.37
C MET A 92 3.93 4.97 -1.88
N VAL A 93 5.13 4.41 -2.02
CA VAL A 93 6.38 5.06 -2.42
C VAL A 93 6.95 4.33 -3.63
N PHE A 94 6.94 5.02 -4.78
CA PHE A 94 7.45 4.47 -6.03
C PHE A 94 8.96 4.69 -6.20
N ALA A 95 9.45 5.90 -5.90
CA ALA A 95 10.86 6.26 -5.98
C ALA A 95 11.29 7.11 -4.79
N GLN A 96 10.56 8.20 -4.54
CA GLN A 96 10.74 9.06 -3.36
C GLN A 96 9.41 9.70 -2.98
N ARG A 97 9.21 9.95 -1.68
CA ARG A 97 8.08 10.73 -1.14
C ARG A 97 8.48 11.32 0.20
N LYS A 98 8.13 12.58 0.44
CA LYS A 98 8.22 13.17 1.78
C LYS A 98 7.00 12.71 2.58
N ILE A 99 7.23 12.09 3.73
CA ILE A 99 6.17 11.54 4.59
C ILE A 99 6.16 12.30 5.90
N THR A 100 5.00 12.80 6.26
CA THR A 100 4.70 13.40 7.55
C THR A 100 3.98 12.36 8.39
N LEU A 101 4.70 11.67 9.29
CA LEU A 101 4.14 10.54 10.06
C LEU A 101 2.79 10.86 10.71
N ALA A 102 2.66 12.00 11.38
CA ALA A 102 1.42 12.37 12.07
C ALA A 102 0.21 12.58 11.12
N ALA A 103 0.45 13.00 9.88
CA ALA A 103 -0.61 13.29 8.91
C ALA A 103 -0.89 12.09 7.99
N ASP A 104 0.16 11.47 7.47
CA ASP A 104 0.06 10.41 6.47
C ASP A 104 -0.09 9.01 7.10
N LEU A 105 0.46 8.81 8.30
CA LEU A 105 0.52 7.52 9.00
C LEU A 105 0.21 7.71 10.50
N PRO A 106 -1.00 8.16 10.85
CA PRO A 106 -1.37 8.46 12.23
C PRO A 106 -1.20 7.25 13.14
N ASP A 107 -0.58 7.46 14.30
CA ASP A 107 -0.29 6.39 15.26
C ASP A 107 -1.56 5.74 15.80
N ARG A 108 -2.58 6.57 16.03
CA ARG A 108 -3.87 6.14 16.57
C ARG A 108 -4.69 5.40 15.52
N ALA A 109 -5.08 4.17 15.85
CA ALA A 109 -5.98 3.39 15.02
C ALA A 109 -7.41 3.98 15.02
N PRO A 110 -8.17 3.85 13.91
CA PRO A 110 -9.55 4.33 13.86
C PRO A 110 -10.48 3.48 14.74
N PRO A 111 -11.67 4.03 15.09
CA PRO A 111 -12.70 3.28 15.81
C PRO A 111 -13.02 1.95 15.13
N GLY A 112 -13.18 0.88 15.91
CA GLY A 112 -13.49 -0.45 15.38
C GLY A 112 -12.29 -1.24 14.88
N PHE A 113 -11.10 -0.64 14.73
CA PHE A 113 -9.95 -1.35 14.18
C PHE A 113 -9.38 -2.39 15.16
N ALA A 114 -9.39 -2.09 16.46
CA ALA A 114 -8.99 -3.05 17.49
C ALA A 114 -9.98 -4.22 17.59
N GLU A 115 -11.28 -3.96 17.41
CA GLU A 115 -12.33 -4.97 17.34
C GLU A 115 -12.17 -5.85 16.10
N LEU A 116 -11.96 -5.24 14.93
CA LEU A 116 -11.70 -5.94 13.67
C LEU A 116 -10.47 -6.85 13.79
N ARG A 117 -9.40 -6.36 14.43
CA ARG A 117 -8.21 -7.17 14.71
C ARG A 117 -8.55 -8.38 15.57
N ARG A 118 -9.26 -8.17 16.68
CA ARG A 118 -9.68 -9.27 17.58
C ARG A 118 -10.57 -10.27 16.85
N GLU A 119 -11.49 -9.79 16.02
CA GLU A 119 -12.37 -10.62 15.22
C GLU A 119 -11.58 -11.51 14.27
N ILE A 120 -10.67 -10.93 13.47
CA ILE A 120 -9.82 -11.68 12.52
C ILE A 120 -8.98 -12.73 13.25
N LEU A 121 -8.33 -12.33 14.35
CA LEU A 121 -7.49 -13.25 15.12
C LEU A 121 -8.28 -14.35 15.82
N GLY A 122 -9.59 -14.16 16.04
CA GLY A 122 -10.49 -15.18 16.56
C GLY A 122 -10.72 -16.38 15.63
N PHE A 123 -10.29 -16.29 14.36
CA PHE A 123 -10.34 -17.40 13.39
C PHE A 123 -9.07 -18.28 13.39
N ALA A 124 -8.15 -18.05 14.33
CA ALA A 124 -6.99 -18.92 14.50
C ALA A 124 -7.38 -20.27 15.12
N GLU A 125 -6.79 -21.35 14.61
CA GLU A 125 -7.00 -22.70 15.12
C GLU A 125 -6.03 -23.04 16.26
N GLU A 126 -6.37 -24.07 17.05
CA GLU A 126 -5.47 -24.61 18.09
C GLU A 126 -4.10 -24.95 17.48
N GLY A 127 -3.03 -24.38 18.06
CA GLY A 127 -1.66 -24.53 17.57
C GLY A 127 -1.14 -23.41 16.68
N GLU A 128 -2.00 -22.50 16.20
CA GLU A 128 -1.58 -21.30 15.44
C GLU A 128 -1.25 -20.11 16.34
N GLU A 129 -1.47 -20.24 17.65
CA GLU A 129 -1.13 -19.23 18.66
C GLU A 129 0.35 -18.82 18.61
N ALA A 130 1.24 -19.75 18.25
CA ALA A 130 2.66 -19.46 18.05
C ALA A 130 2.92 -18.55 16.84
N LEU A 131 2.10 -18.66 15.78
CA LEU A 131 2.16 -17.78 14.60
C LEU A 131 1.59 -16.39 14.90
N LEU A 132 0.70 -16.29 15.89
CA LEU A 132 0.18 -15.02 16.40
C LEU A 132 1.12 -14.34 17.41
N ARG A 133 2.13 -15.05 17.92
CA ARG A 133 3.17 -14.53 18.83
C ARG A 133 4.38 -13.94 18.10
N VAL A 134 4.34 -13.84 16.77
CA VAL A 134 5.41 -13.21 15.99
C VAL A 134 5.56 -11.75 16.43
N ASP A 135 6.81 -11.33 16.65
CA ASP A 135 7.23 -10.02 17.19
C ASP A 135 6.28 -8.87 16.81
N GLY A 136 5.76 -8.20 17.85
CA GLY A 136 4.91 -7.01 17.70
C GLY A 136 3.39 -7.25 17.65
N MET A 137 2.91 -8.51 17.68
CA MET A 137 1.47 -8.80 17.79
C MET A 137 0.92 -8.82 19.22
N GLN A 138 1.77 -8.82 20.24
CA GLN A 138 1.37 -8.62 21.63
C GLN A 138 2.09 -7.37 22.12
N GLY A 139 1.40 -6.24 22.21
CA GLY A 139 1.90 -5.16 23.05
C GLY A 139 1.74 -5.58 24.50
N GLU A 140 2.64 -5.08 25.35
CA GLU A 140 2.55 -5.25 26.80
C GLU A 140 1.18 -4.77 27.28
N GLU A 141 0.57 -5.52 28.21
CA GLU A 141 -0.73 -5.18 28.81
C GLU A 141 -0.70 -3.74 29.38
N GLY A 142 -1.25 -2.77 28.65
CA GLY A 142 -1.35 -1.38 29.11
C GLY A 142 -1.12 -0.30 28.05
N GLU A 143 -0.49 -0.62 26.92
CA GLU A 143 -0.37 0.29 25.76
C GLU A 143 -1.15 -0.28 24.58
N GLU A 144 -2.03 0.51 23.94
CA GLU A 144 -2.81 0.07 22.78
C GLU A 144 -1.87 -0.45 21.67
N PRO A 145 -1.73 -1.78 21.46
CA PRO A 145 -0.74 -2.32 20.52
C PRO A 145 -1.18 -2.21 19.05
N ALA A 146 -2.19 -1.40 18.77
CA ALA A 146 -3.10 -1.61 17.65
C ALA A 146 -2.54 -1.19 16.28
N SER A 147 -1.31 -0.67 16.21
CA SER A 147 -0.85 0.07 15.03
C SER A 147 0.68 0.09 14.91
N LEU A 148 1.27 -1.05 14.56
CA LEU A 148 2.69 -1.09 14.21
C LEU A 148 2.95 -0.53 12.82
N LEU A 149 4.15 0.04 12.64
CA LEU A 149 4.63 0.57 11.38
C LEU A 149 5.39 -0.53 10.62
N TYR A 150 4.98 -0.81 9.38
CA TYR A 150 5.61 -1.80 8.53
C TYR A 150 6.03 -1.19 7.20
N VAL A 151 7.09 -1.76 6.61
CA VAL A 151 7.47 -1.51 5.22
C VAL A 151 7.28 -2.83 4.47
N VAL A 152 6.42 -2.82 3.46
CA VAL A 152 6.13 -3.99 2.63
C VAL A 152 6.46 -3.68 1.18
N ILE A 153 6.98 -4.67 0.47
CA ILE A 153 7.25 -4.57 -0.96
C ILE A 153 6.20 -5.42 -1.67
N THR A 154 5.41 -4.78 -2.51
CA THR A 154 4.49 -5.46 -3.41
C THR A 154 4.91 -5.16 -4.84
N GLU A 155 5.15 -6.18 -5.64
CA GLU A 155 5.18 -6.02 -7.08
C GLU A 155 3.73 -5.91 -7.57
N GLU A 156 3.09 -4.77 -7.31
CA GLU A 156 1.73 -4.52 -7.79
C GLU A 156 1.73 -4.15 -9.29
N ARG A 157 0.79 -4.78 -9.98
CA ARG A 157 0.30 -4.42 -11.31
C ARG A 157 -0.45 -3.08 -11.23
N ALA A 158 -0.42 -2.33 -12.33
CA ALA A 158 -1.09 -1.05 -12.58
C ALA A 158 -1.23 -0.14 -11.34
N PHE A 159 -0.21 0.67 -11.08
CA PHE A 159 -0.31 1.77 -10.12
C PHE A 159 -1.39 2.74 -10.62
N PRO A 160 -2.49 2.93 -9.88
CA PRO A 160 -3.53 3.86 -10.24
C PRO A 160 -3.09 5.22 -9.72
N PHE A 161 -2.24 5.88 -10.50
CA PHE A 161 -2.10 7.30 -10.33
C PHE A 161 -3.49 7.92 -10.60
N ALA A 162 -3.92 8.88 -9.76
CA ALA A 162 -5.16 9.65 -10.00
C ALA A 162 -5.13 10.43 -11.33
N ARG A 163 -3.96 10.53 -11.95
CA ARG A 163 -3.74 10.87 -13.36
C ARG A 163 -3.20 9.61 -14.01
N PRO A 164 -3.54 9.23 -15.25
CA PRO A 164 -2.94 8.05 -15.86
C PRO A 164 -1.42 8.02 -15.61
N PHE A 165 -0.85 6.87 -15.24
CA PHE A 165 0.56 6.64 -15.48
C PHE A 165 0.71 6.87 -16.98
N VAL A 166 1.07 8.09 -17.37
CA VAL A 166 1.51 8.33 -18.73
C VAL A 166 2.73 7.44 -18.78
N PRO A 167 2.74 6.35 -19.57
CA PRO A 167 4.02 5.82 -19.96
C PRO A 167 4.68 7.02 -20.61
N GLU A 168 5.70 7.60 -19.99
CA GLU A 168 6.63 8.57 -20.59
C GLU A 168 7.36 7.94 -21.79
N SER A 169 6.70 7.06 -22.54
CA SER A 169 7.07 6.58 -23.86
C SER A 169 7.29 7.69 -24.87
N VAL A 170 7.06 8.96 -24.49
CA VAL A 170 7.52 10.11 -25.26
C VAL A 170 8.06 11.21 -24.34
N LEU A 171 9.26 11.03 -23.77
CA LEU A 171 10.00 12.16 -23.21
C LEU A 171 10.43 13.06 -24.37
N THR A 172 9.69 14.13 -24.63
CA THR A 172 9.97 15.06 -25.73
C THR A 172 10.84 16.22 -25.25
N CYS A 173 11.91 16.51 -25.98
CA CYS A 173 12.58 17.80 -25.84
C CYS A 173 11.66 18.92 -26.33
N GLU A 174 11.33 19.88 -25.47
CA GLU A 174 10.43 20.99 -25.83
C GLU A 174 11.01 21.91 -26.93
N LYS A 175 12.34 21.93 -27.10
CA LYS A 175 12.99 22.79 -28.10
C LYS A 175 13.02 22.21 -29.50
N CYS A 176 13.18 20.89 -29.62
CA CYS A 176 13.38 20.26 -30.93
C CYS A 176 12.43 19.09 -31.20
N GLY A 177 11.59 18.71 -30.23
CA GLY A 177 10.64 17.60 -30.34
C GLY A 177 11.26 16.21 -30.30
N ALA A 178 12.58 16.09 -30.06
CA ALA A 178 13.26 14.80 -30.00
C ALA A 178 12.72 13.93 -28.85
N VAL A 179 12.52 12.65 -29.11
CA VAL A 179 11.90 11.69 -28.19
C VAL A 179 12.96 10.81 -27.53
N PHE A 180 12.85 10.57 -26.23
CA PHE A 180 13.76 9.75 -25.46
C PHE A 180 13.02 8.70 -24.62
N GLU A 181 13.66 7.56 -24.41
CA GLU A 181 13.14 6.47 -23.56
C GLU A 181 13.52 6.62 -22.08
N ALA A 182 14.53 7.44 -21.79
CA ALA A 182 15.04 7.67 -20.45
C ALA A 182 15.34 9.14 -20.22
N TRP A 183 15.00 9.63 -19.03
CA TRP A 183 15.21 11.03 -18.62
C TRP A 183 16.68 11.45 -18.74
N VAL A 184 17.62 10.56 -18.42
CA VAL A 184 19.06 10.82 -18.55
C VAL A 184 19.48 11.11 -20.00
N ASN A 185 18.83 10.49 -20.98
CA ASN A 185 19.14 10.70 -22.39
C ASN A 185 18.57 12.03 -22.89
N LEU A 186 17.33 12.36 -22.49
CA LEU A 186 16.77 13.69 -22.72
C LEU A 186 17.66 14.78 -22.09
N HIS A 187 18.15 14.52 -20.88
CA HIS A 187 19.04 15.44 -20.17
C HIS A 187 20.35 15.67 -20.93
N TYR A 188 21.04 14.59 -21.32
CA TYR A 188 22.27 14.68 -22.10
C TYR A 188 22.04 15.47 -23.40
N HIS A 189 20.93 15.19 -24.09
CA HIS A 189 20.53 15.93 -25.28
C HIS A 189 20.30 17.43 -25.00
N CYS A 190 19.56 17.80 -23.97
CA CYS A 190 19.30 19.21 -23.63
C CYS A 190 20.59 19.96 -23.27
N SER A 191 21.54 19.30 -22.60
CA SER A 191 22.84 19.89 -22.28
C SER A 191 23.69 20.10 -23.54
N GLU A 192 23.87 19.05 -24.35
CA GLU A 192 24.77 19.08 -25.51
C GLU A 192 24.20 19.84 -26.72
N ALA A 193 22.90 19.66 -27.02
CA ALA A 193 22.27 20.22 -28.21
C ALA A 193 21.69 21.63 -28.00
N HIS A 194 21.43 22.00 -26.74
CA HIS A 194 20.74 23.26 -26.42
C HIS A 194 21.49 24.15 -25.42
N ASN A 195 22.70 23.74 -24.96
CA ASN A 195 23.54 24.48 -24.00
C ASN A 195 22.75 24.97 -22.77
N LEU A 196 21.80 24.17 -22.31
CA LEU A 196 21.02 24.50 -21.12
C LEU A 196 21.86 24.16 -19.88
N GLU A 197 22.36 25.20 -19.19
CA GLU A 197 22.97 25.05 -17.87
C GLU A 197 21.89 24.69 -16.85
N MET A 198 21.99 23.47 -16.32
CA MET A 198 21.06 22.93 -15.34
C MET A 198 21.35 23.50 -13.94
N ARG A 199 20.97 24.76 -13.68
CA ARG A 199 21.02 25.37 -12.34
C ARG A 199 19.80 25.00 -11.52
N GLY A 200 19.94 24.01 -10.64
CA GLY A 200 18.79 23.35 -10.04
C GLY A 200 18.07 22.55 -11.13
N TYR A 201 17.42 21.45 -10.88
CA TYR A 201 16.03 21.51 -10.48
C TYR A 201 15.56 20.08 -10.23
N THR A 202 14.80 19.99 -9.15
CA THR A 202 13.71 19.06 -8.85
C THR A 202 13.61 17.83 -9.73
N SER A 203 13.85 16.69 -9.08
CA SER A 203 13.33 15.38 -9.45
C SER A 203 12.03 15.45 -10.25
N PRO A 204 11.86 14.68 -11.35
CA PRO A 204 10.60 14.64 -12.11
C PRO A 204 9.43 14.12 -11.27
N PHE A 205 9.69 13.61 -10.07
CA PHE A 205 8.68 13.33 -9.06
C PHE A 205 8.33 14.63 -8.33
N PRO A 206 7.11 15.20 -8.48
CA PRO A 206 6.73 16.40 -7.75
C PRO A 206 6.93 16.21 -6.25
N ASP A 207 7.46 17.25 -5.60
CA ASP A 207 7.77 17.26 -4.17
C ASP A 207 6.52 17.07 -3.26
N ASN A 208 5.33 17.14 -3.85
CA ASN A 208 4.04 17.01 -3.19
C ASN A 208 3.25 15.83 -3.80
N PHE A 209 3.31 14.68 -3.13
CA PHE A 209 2.34 13.57 -3.24
C PHE A 209 1.97 13.11 -1.84
#